data_AF-T0H5K6-F1
#
_entry.id   AF-T0H5K6-F1
#
_cell.length_a   1.000
_cell.length_b   1.000
_cell.length_c   1.000
_cell.angle_alpha   90.00
_cell.angle_beta   90.00
_cell.angle_gamma   90.00
#
_symmetry.space_group_name_H-M   'P 1'
#
loop_
_entity.id
_entity.type
_entity.pdbx_description
1 polymer ?
#
loop_
_entity_poly.entity_id
_entity_poly.type
_entity_poly.pdbx_seq_one_letter_code
_entity_poly.pdbx_strand_id
1 'polypeptide(L)' 'MSELWLLSEAQMRRIEPYFPLSHGIPRVDDRRIVSGIIFVIRNGLRWRDAPVG' A
#
# COMPACT_ATOMS: atom_id res chain seq x y z
N MET A 1 -16.20 2.21 1.40
CA MET A 1 -15.35 3.08 0.56
C MET A 1 -13.85 2.88 0.78
N SER A 2 -13.42 1.98 1.66
CA SER A 2 -12.00 1.72 1.97
C SER A 2 -11.25 0.86 0.93
N GLU A 3 -11.94 0.16 0.03
CA GLU A 3 -11.31 -0.74 -0.94
C GLU A 3 -10.78 -0.02 -2.20
N LEU A 4 -11.28 1.19 -2.51
CA LEU A 4 -11.02 1.89 -3.79
C LEU A 4 -9.56 2.35 -3.97
N TRP A 5 -8.78 2.39 -2.90
CA TRP A 5 -7.38 2.83 -2.90
C TRP A 5 -6.39 1.71 -2.61
N LEU A 6 -6.86 0.50 -2.29
CA LEU A 6 -5.99 -0.64 -2.04
C LEU A 6 -5.66 -1.37 -3.35
N LEU A 7 -4.44 -1.86 -3.46
CA LEU A 7 -4.07 -2.85 -4.46
C LEU A 7 -5.00 -4.06 -4.34
N SER A 8 -5.39 -4.65 -5.47
CA SER A 8 -6.03 -5.97 -5.46
C SER A 8 -5.05 -7.03 -4.93
N GLU A 9 -5.59 -8.14 -4.41
CA GLU A 9 -4.75 -9.28 -3.98
C GLU A 9 -3.85 -9.79 -5.10
N ALA A 10 -4.34 -9.81 -6.33
CA ALA A 10 -3.56 -10.24 -7.50
C ALA A 10 -2.37 -9.30 -7.78
N GLN A 11 -2.58 -7.98 -7.66
CA GLN A 11 -1.49 -7.01 -7.78
C GLN A 11 -0.48 -7.16 -6.64
N MET A 12 -0.95 -7.40 -5.41
CA MET A 12 -0.08 -7.60 -4.25
C MET A 12 0.79 -8.84 -4.41
N ARG A 13 0.20 -9.99 -4.77
CA ARG A 13 0.95 -11.25 -5.03
C ARG A 13 2.00 -11.10 -6.12
N ARG A 14 1.76 -10.22 -7.11
CA ARG A 14 2.73 -9.97 -8.18
C ARG A 14 3.99 -9.28 -7.68
N ILE A 15 3.90 -8.47 -6.62
CA ILE A 15 5.03 -7.68 -6.11
C ILE A 15 5.66 -8.26 -4.84
N GLU A 16 4.93 -9.09 -4.10
CA GLU A 16 5.38 -9.74 -2.86
C GLU A 16 6.75 -10.44 -2.97
N PRO A 17 7.12 -11.14 -4.07
CA PRO A 17 8.42 -11.79 -4.19
C PRO A 17 9.62 -10.84 -4.16
N TYR A 18 9.41 -9.55 -4.42
CA TYR A 18 10.49 -8.55 -4.43
C TYR A 18 10.70 -7.88 -3.07
N PHE A 19 9.89 -8.23 -2.07
CA PHE A 19 10.00 -7.61 -0.77
C PHE A 19 11.25 -8.16 -0.07
N PRO A 20 11.96 -7.34 0.72
CA PRO A 20 13.10 -7.81 1.49
C PRO A 20 12.68 -8.89 2.50
N LEU A 21 13.61 -9.46 3.26
CA LEU A 21 13.23 -10.24 4.44
C LEU A 21 12.89 -9.29 5.60
N SER A 22 11.98 -9.71 6.48
CA SER A 22 11.82 -9.02 7.76
C SER A 22 12.99 -9.38 8.69
N HIS A 23 13.65 -8.38 9.26
CA HIS A 23 14.74 -8.55 10.21
C HIS A 23 14.22 -8.67 11.65
N GLY A 24 13.38 -9.67 11.91
CA GLY A 24 12.85 -9.98 13.25
C GLY A 24 11.69 -9.08 13.72
N ILE A 25 11.23 -8.14 12.88
CA ILE A 25 10.07 -7.28 13.17
C ILE A 25 8.92 -7.66 12.22
N PRO A 26 7.81 -8.24 12.71
CA PRO A 26 6.68 -8.63 11.87
C PRO A 26 6.16 -7.47 11.03
N ARG A 27 5.83 -7.76 9.77
CA ARG A 27 5.15 -6.80 8.91
C ARG A 27 3.67 -6.76 9.27
N VAL A 28 3.13 -5.56 9.46
CA VAL A 28 1.77 -5.39 9.98
C VAL A 28 0.75 -5.36 8.84
N ASP A 29 0.90 -4.47 7.86
CA ASP A 29 -0.04 -4.34 6.74
C ASP A 29 0.67 -3.80 5.48
N ASP A 30 1.37 -4.71 4.81
CA ASP A 30 2.11 -4.42 3.57
C ASP A 30 1.20 -3.92 2.45
N ARG A 31 0.00 -4.49 2.34
CA ARG A 31 -0.97 -4.12 1.30
C ARG A 31 -1.38 -2.66 1.46
N ARG A 32 -1.70 -2.21 2.67
CA ARG A 32 -2.06 -0.81 2.92
C ARG A 32 -0.90 0.15 2.71
N ILE A 33 0.30 -0.19 3.20
CA ILE A 33 1.49 0.66 3.08
C ILE A 33 1.85 0.87 1.60
N VAL A 34 1.94 -0.21 0.83
CA VAL A 34 2.34 -0.15 -0.58
C VAL A 34 1.28 0.53 -1.43
N SER A 35 0.00 0.28 -1.12
CA SER A 35 -1.11 0.99 -1.77
C SER A 35 -1.02 2.50 -1.55
N GLY A 36 -0.70 2.93 -0.32
CA GLY A 36 -0.48 4.35 -0.01
C GLY A 36 0.69 4.96 -0.79
N ILE A 37 1.82 4.25 -0.89
CA ILE A 37 2.98 4.71 -1.67
C ILE A 37 2.60 4.90 -3.16
N ILE A 38 1.95 3.92 -3.76
CA ILE A 38 1.53 3.99 -5.18
C ILE A 38 0.51 5.11 -5.38
N PHE A 39 -0.41 5.30 -4.42
CA PHE A 39 -1.39 6.37 -4.47
C PHE A 39 -0.72 7.75 -4.55
N VAL A 40 0.28 7.99 -3.69
CA VAL A 40 1.05 9.25 -3.68
C VAL A 40 1.82 9.44 -4.99
N ILE A 41 2.47 8.41 -5.50
CA ILE A 41 3.22 8.46 -6.77
C ILE A 41 2.30 8.81 -7.95
N ARG A 42 1.06 8.30 -7.97
CA ARG A 42 0.11 8.52 -9.07
C ARG A 42 -0.60 9.87 -9.02
N ASN A 43 -1.01 10.32 -7.84
CA ASN A 43 -1.94 11.45 -7.70
C ASN A 43 -1.29 12.73 -7.15
N GLY A 44 -0.08 12.60 -6.61
CA GLY A 44 0.54 13.61 -5.76
C GLY A 44 -0.05 13.57 -4.34
N LEU A 45 0.73 14.01 -3.35
CA LEU A 45 0.35 13.98 -1.93
C LEU A 45 -0.61 15.15 -1.62
N ARG A 46 -1.84 15.08 -2.13
CA ARG A 46 -2.85 16.13 -1.95
C ARG A 46 -3.62 15.89 -0.66
N TRP A 47 -3.75 16.93 0.17
CA TRP A 47 -4.50 16.86 1.43
C TRP A 47 -5.96 16.45 1.28
N ARG A 48 -6.62 16.79 0.16
CA ARG A 48 -8.02 16.40 -0.11
C ARG A 48 -8.19 14.89 -0.27
N ASP A 49 -7.13 14.19 -0.66
CA ASP A 49 -7.16 12.77 -0.98
C ASP A 49 -6.75 11.89 0.20
N ALA A 50 -6.38 12.49 1.33
CA ALA A 50 -6.09 11.76 2.56
C ALA A 50 -7.38 11.08 3.08
N PRO A 51 -7.33 9.79 3.46
CA PRO A 51 -8.49 9.13 4.05
C PRO A 51 -8.88 9.82 5.36
N VAL A 52 -10.19 9.93 5.60
CA VAL A 52 -10.73 10.41 6.87
C VAL A 52 -10.32 9.42 7.97
N GLY A 53 -9.71 9.93 9.04
CA GLY A 53 -9.26 9.15 10.19
C GLY A 53 -10.39 8.53 10.98
#